data_AF-A0A6M3IK08-F1
#
_entry.id   AF-A0A6M3IK08-F1
#
_cell.length_a   1.000
_cell.length_b   1.000
_cell.length_c   1.000
_cell.angle_alpha   90.00
_cell.angle_beta   90.00
_cell.angle_gamma   90.00
#
_symmetry.space_group_name_H-M   'P 1'
#
loop_
_entity.id
_entity.type
_entity.pdbx_description
1 polymer ?
#
loop_
_entity_poly.entity_id
_entity_poly.type
_entity_poly.pdbx_seq_one_letter_code
_entity_poly.pdbx_strand_id
1 'polypeptide(L)'
;MTLNATLPIDQELVSVLPAYIRANRAEINAIVLGDASISSNNLTITVGTTILTVGSAGDLAVGDLETVIVTGIGASVISTISGGHSGQVKIFVFQDSNIFFTDGPKAGGGLYLNQMPALSNFEPDIDDVLALINIGGDGLGILNGYWKELYRTISVK
;
A
#
# COMPACT_ATOMS: atom_id res chain seq x y z
N MET A 1 30.83 -21.49 18.37
CA MET A 1 29.80 -20.49 18.04
C MET A 1 30.43 -19.13 18.27
N THR A 2 30.73 -18.37 17.23
CA THR A 2 31.43 -17.08 17.35
C THR A 2 30.38 -15.99 17.54
N LEU A 3 30.36 -15.37 18.73
CA LEU A 3 29.39 -14.33 19.08
C LEU A 3 29.70 -13.03 18.32
N ASN A 4 28.70 -12.48 17.64
CA ASN A 4 28.81 -11.18 16.96
C ASN A 4 28.55 -10.05 17.97
N ALA A 5 29.61 -9.33 18.35
CA ALA A 5 29.59 -8.26 19.35
C ALA A 5 28.88 -6.97 18.92
N THR A 6 28.39 -6.87 17.68
CA THR A 6 27.67 -5.68 17.17
C THR A 6 26.15 -5.75 17.36
N LEU A 7 25.62 -6.90 17.79
CA LEU A 7 24.20 -7.08 18.05
C LEU A 7 23.87 -6.79 19.53
N PRO A 8 22.66 -6.29 19.84
CA PRO A 8 22.21 -6.14 21.22
C PRO A 8 22.35 -7.48 21.95
N ILE A 9 23.12 -7.48 23.04
CA ILE A 9 23.24 -8.64 23.92
C ILE A 9 21.95 -8.79 24.74
N ASP A 10 21.45 -10.02 24.87
CA ASP A 10 20.38 -10.34 25.82
C ASP A 10 20.90 -10.03 27.23
N GLN A 11 20.43 -8.93 27.82
CA GLN A 11 20.87 -8.50 29.16
C GLN A 11 20.23 -9.31 30.29
N GLU A 12 19.14 -10.03 30.04
CA GLU A 12 18.52 -10.95 31.00
C GLU A 12 17.98 -12.20 30.28
N LEU A 13 18.09 -13.36 30.93
CA LEU A 13 17.45 -14.58 30.44
C LEU A 13 15.93 -14.37 30.45
N VAL A 14 15.23 -14.68 29.35
CA VAL A 14 13.77 -14.55 29.27
C VAL A 14 13.05 -15.29 30.41
N SER A 15 13.68 -16.32 31.00
CA SER A 15 13.17 -17.07 32.15
C SER A 15 13.03 -16.27 33.46
N VAL A 16 13.79 -15.18 33.66
CA VAL A 16 13.70 -14.33 34.86
C VAL A 16 12.66 -13.21 34.75
N LEU A 17 12.10 -12.97 33.55
CA LEU A 17 11.04 -11.99 33.38
C LEU A 17 9.72 -12.49 34.00
N PRO A 18 8.95 -11.62 34.68
CA PRO A 18 7.60 -11.93 35.15
C PRO A 18 6.72 -12.52 34.03
N ALA A 19 5.86 -13.48 34.38
CA ALA A 19 5.11 -14.27 33.40
C ALA A 19 4.27 -13.42 32.44
N TYR A 20 3.71 -12.29 32.90
CA TYR A 20 2.94 -11.36 32.06
C TYR A 20 3.82 -10.63 31.02
N ILE A 21 5.10 -10.38 31.31
CA ILE A 21 6.05 -9.79 30.34
C ILE A 21 6.45 -10.84 29.29
N ARG A 22 6.58 -12.12 29.69
CA ARG A 22 6.90 -13.23 28.77
C ARG A 22 5.75 -13.54 27.82
N ALA A 23 4.51 -13.57 28.35
CA ALA A 23 3.31 -13.72 27.54
C ALA A 23 3.19 -12.57 26.52
N ASN A 24 3.36 -11.33 26.99
CA ASN A 24 3.34 -10.17 26.10
C ASN A 24 4.47 -10.18 25.07
N ARG A 25 5.70 -10.62 25.39
CA ARG A 25 6.79 -10.69 24.38
C ARG A 25 6.55 -11.78 23.33
N ALA A 26 6.00 -12.93 23.70
CA ALA A 26 5.64 -13.96 22.74
C ALA A 26 4.49 -13.48 21.83
N GLU A 27 3.50 -12.80 22.40
CA GLU A 27 2.39 -12.18 21.66
C GLU A 27 2.88 -11.01 20.77
N ILE A 28 3.78 -10.16 21.27
CA ILE A 28 4.42 -9.08 20.49
C ILE A 28 5.30 -9.64 19.37
N ASN A 29 6.08 -10.68 19.63
CA ASN A 29 6.86 -11.35 18.58
C ASN A 29 5.96 -12.09 17.58
N ALA A 30 4.78 -12.55 18.01
CA ALA A 30 3.75 -13.07 17.10
C ALA A 30 3.11 -11.95 16.27
N ILE A 31 3.00 -10.73 16.79
CA ILE A 31 2.64 -9.51 16.03
C ILE A 31 3.74 -9.16 15.00
N VAL A 32 5.01 -9.54 15.24
CA VAL A 32 6.16 -9.30 14.33
C VAL A 32 6.25 -10.35 13.20
N LEU A 33 5.55 -11.49 13.29
CA LEU A 33 5.27 -12.30 12.11
C LEU A 33 4.15 -11.62 11.34
N GLY A 34 4.53 -10.57 10.62
CA GLY A 34 3.63 -9.67 9.89
C GLY A 34 2.49 -10.45 9.26
N ASP A 35 1.28 -10.08 9.65
CA ASP A 35 0.07 -10.59 9.01
C ASP A 35 0.30 -10.42 7.50
N ALA A 36 0.30 -11.52 6.75
CA ALA A 36 0.57 -11.49 5.31
C ALA A 36 -0.46 -10.62 4.56
N SER A 37 -1.57 -10.27 5.23
CA SER A 37 -2.55 -9.30 4.75
C SER A 37 -2.04 -7.86 4.79
N ILE A 38 -1.04 -7.50 5.61
CA ILE A 38 -0.49 -6.15 5.74
C ILE A 38 0.93 -6.11 5.18
N SER A 39 1.15 -5.34 4.11
CA SER A 39 2.46 -5.22 3.46
C SER A 39 2.88 -3.79 3.19
N SER A 40 4.18 -3.61 2.94
CA SER A 40 4.76 -2.36 2.43
C SER A 40 5.53 -2.65 1.15
N ASN A 41 5.42 -1.75 0.18
CA ASN A 41 6.01 -1.90 -1.15
C ASN A 41 6.62 -0.57 -1.62
N ASN A 42 7.79 -0.63 -2.24
CA ASN A 42 8.40 0.52 -2.91
C ASN A 42 8.17 0.35 -4.42
N LEU A 43 7.24 1.12 -4.96
CA LEU A 43 6.84 1.03 -6.35
C LEU A 43 7.51 2.13 -7.18
N THR A 44 8.26 1.74 -8.19
CA THR A 44 8.81 2.65 -9.21
C THR A 44 7.96 2.59 -10.47
N ILE A 45 7.21 3.66 -10.73
CA ILE A 45 6.34 3.76 -11.91
C ILE A 45 7.16 4.25 -13.11
N THR A 46 7.08 3.48 -14.19
CA THR A 46 7.75 3.80 -15.46
C THR A 46 6.94 4.80 -16.27
N VAL A 47 7.61 5.60 -17.10
CA VAL A 47 6.96 6.66 -17.90
C VAL A 47 5.80 6.13 -18.74
N GLY A 48 4.68 6.85 -18.75
CA GLY A 48 3.50 6.50 -19.53
C GLY A 48 2.70 5.32 -18.99
N THR A 49 3.00 4.82 -17.78
CA THR A 49 2.16 3.81 -17.12
C THR A 49 0.76 4.38 -16.89
N THR A 50 -0.26 3.58 -17.20
CA THR A 50 -1.68 3.96 -17.02
C THR A 50 -2.47 2.96 -16.18
N ILE A 51 -1.92 1.76 -15.96
CA ILE A 51 -2.55 0.66 -15.26
C ILE A 51 -1.55 0.11 -14.24
N LEU A 52 -2.01 -0.07 -13.01
CA LEU A 52 -1.33 -0.89 -12.02
C LEU A 52 -2.06 -2.24 -11.86
N THR A 53 -1.34 -3.28 -11.49
CA THR A 53 -1.85 -4.65 -11.42
C THR A 53 -1.47 -5.30 -10.10
N VAL A 54 -2.47 -5.64 -9.31
CA VAL A 54 -2.33 -6.39 -8.07
C VAL A 54 -1.81 -7.80 -8.35
N GLY A 55 -0.76 -8.21 -7.64
CA GLY A 55 -0.10 -9.50 -7.77
C GLY A 55 0.88 -9.62 -8.94
N SER A 56 1.05 -8.56 -9.73
CA SER A 56 2.08 -8.54 -10.78
C SER A 56 3.47 -8.30 -10.17
N ALA A 57 4.47 -8.99 -10.71
CA ALA A 57 5.85 -8.86 -10.22
C ALA A 57 6.37 -7.43 -10.47
N GLY A 58 6.81 -6.76 -9.40
CA GLY A 58 7.31 -5.38 -9.46
C GLY A 58 6.22 -4.30 -9.47
N ASP A 59 4.97 -4.70 -9.22
CA ASP A 59 3.82 -3.80 -9.09
C ASP A 59 3.20 -3.94 -7.69
N LEU A 60 1.87 -3.89 -7.55
CA LEU A 60 1.16 -3.97 -6.26
C LEU A 60 1.13 -5.39 -5.68
N ALA A 61 1.23 -5.52 -4.36
CA ALA A 61 1.12 -6.79 -3.65
C ALA A 61 -0.33 -7.28 -3.50
N VAL A 62 -0.52 -8.57 -3.25
CA VAL A 62 -1.85 -9.19 -3.06
C VAL A 62 -2.46 -8.97 -1.67
N GLY A 63 -1.73 -8.39 -0.71
CA GLY A 63 -2.22 -8.21 0.66
C GLY A 63 -3.48 -7.35 0.76
N ASP A 64 -4.32 -7.61 1.78
CA ASP A 64 -5.56 -6.89 2.06
C ASP A 64 -5.32 -5.40 2.35
N LEU A 65 -4.20 -5.05 2.96
CA LEU A 65 -3.76 -3.69 3.22
C LEU A 65 -2.32 -3.53 2.78
N GLU A 66 -2.06 -2.60 1.88
CA GLU A 66 -0.70 -2.33 1.42
C GLU A 66 -0.39 -0.83 1.52
N THR A 67 0.75 -0.49 2.10
CA THR A 67 1.36 0.83 1.94
C THR A 67 2.30 0.79 0.74
N VAL A 68 2.09 1.69 -0.21
CA VAL A 68 2.84 1.78 -1.46
C VAL A 68 3.57 3.11 -1.46
N ILE A 69 4.89 3.08 -1.31
CA ILE A 69 5.76 4.25 -1.45
C ILE A 69 6.05 4.40 -2.94
N VAL A 70 5.51 5.45 -3.55
CA VAL A 70 5.49 5.64 -5.01
C VAL A 70 6.60 6.60 -5.44
N THR A 71 7.40 6.17 -6.40
CA THR A 71 8.35 7.01 -7.15
C THR A 71 8.09 6.90 -8.64
N GLY A 72 8.45 7.93 -9.42
CA GLY A 72 8.20 8.01 -10.85
C GLY A 72 9.45 8.33 -11.65
N ILE A 73 9.81 7.44 -12.60
CA ILE A 73 10.91 7.70 -13.55
C ILE A 73 10.54 8.80 -14.56
N GLY A 74 9.24 9.03 -14.75
CA GLY A 74 8.70 10.08 -15.61
C GLY A 74 7.20 10.21 -15.45
N ALA A 75 6.62 11.21 -16.12
CA ALA A 75 5.20 11.52 -16.02
C ALA A 75 4.33 10.31 -16.38
N SER A 76 3.38 9.99 -15.51
CA SER A 76 2.45 8.88 -15.68
C SER A 76 1.07 9.25 -15.10
N VAL A 77 0.03 8.69 -15.71
CA VAL A 77 -1.36 8.99 -15.33
C VAL A 77 -2.09 7.68 -15.13
N ILE A 78 -2.20 7.27 -13.88
CA ILE A 78 -2.87 6.03 -13.48
C ILE A 78 -4.37 6.24 -13.55
N SER A 79 -5.04 5.39 -14.31
CA SER A 79 -6.50 5.45 -14.48
C SER A 79 -7.19 4.17 -14.03
N THR A 80 -6.42 3.09 -13.87
CA THR A 80 -6.94 1.77 -13.53
C THR A 80 -5.98 1.06 -12.58
N ILE A 81 -6.56 0.38 -11.59
CA ILE A 81 -5.87 -0.66 -10.82
C ILE A 81 -6.65 -1.97 -11.01
N SER A 82 -5.99 -2.99 -11.55
CA SER A 82 -6.59 -4.29 -11.86
C SER A 82 -6.15 -5.38 -10.88
N GLY A 83 -6.86 -6.50 -10.86
CA GLY A 83 -6.52 -7.67 -10.04
C GLY A 83 -6.89 -7.57 -8.56
N GLY A 84 -7.56 -6.50 -8.13
CA GLY A 84 -7.98 -6.35 -6.74
C GLY A 84 -9.19 -7.21 -6.38
N HIS A 85 -9.29 -7.58 -5.10
CA HIS A 85 -10.48 -8.22 -4.52
C HIS A 85 -11.23 -7.27 -3.59
N SER A 86 -12.49 -7.59 -3.31
CA SER A 86 -13.35 -6.74 -2.48
C SER A 86 -12.77 -6.55 -1.09
N GLY A 87 -12.76 -5.29 -0.63
CA GLY A 87 -12.26 -4.92 0.68
C GLY A 87 -10.75 -4.65 0.74
N GLN A 88 -10.01 -4.93 -0.33
CA GLN A 88 -8.58 -4.64 -0.40
C GLN A 88 -8.31 -3.13 -0.36
N VAL A 89 -7.32 -2.71 0.40
CA VAL A 89 -6.93 -1.32 0.64
C VAL A 89 -5.50 -1.07 0.17
N LYS A 90 -5.31 0.01 -0.58
CA LYS A 90 -3.99 0.50 -1.02
C LYS A 90 -3.80 1.92 -0.53
N ILE A 91 -2.70 2.17 0.16
CA ILE A 91 -2.31 3.50 0.67
C ILE A 91 -1.09 3.94 -0.12
N PHE A 92 -1.27 4.87 -1.04
CA PHE A 92 -0.19 5.45 -1.82
C PHE A 92 0.40 6.64 -1.08
N VAL A 93 1.72 6.62 -0.89
CA VAL A 93 2.51 7.72 -0.34
C VAL A 93 3.42 8.21 -1.47
N PHE A 94 3.22 9.44 -1.91
CA PHE A 94 3.92 9.99 -3.07
C PHE A 94 5.29 10.52 -2.66
N GLN A 95 6.34 10.13 -3.37
CA GLN A 95 7.70 10.69 -3.19
C GLN A 95 8.14 11.52 -4.39
N ASP A 96 7.32 11.57 -5.44
CA ASP A 96 7.50 12.39 -6.64
C ASP A 96 6.16 13.04 -7.02
N SER A 97 6.22 14.18 -7.71
CA SER A 97 5.05 14.95 -8.16
C SER A 97 4.71 14.74 -9.64
N ASN A 98 5.12 13.60 -10.22
CA ASN A 98 4.94 13.29 -11.64
C ASN A 98 4.02 12.07 -11.87
N ILE A 99 3.42 11.53 -10.81
CA ILE A 99 2.46 10.42 -10.87
C ILE A 99 1.08 10.95 -10.53
N PHE A 100 0.17 10.88 -11.49
CA PHE A 100 -1.18 11.40 -11.36
C PHE A 100 -2.20 10.27 -11.36
N PHE A 101 -3.37 10.50 -10.73
CA PHE A 101 -4.46 9.53 -10.67
C PHE A 101 -5.72 10.15 -11.26
N THR A 102 -6.28 9.55 -12.31
CA THR A 102 -7.49 10.05 -12.99
C THR A 102 -8.75 9.49 -12.35
N ASP A 103 -9.68 10.36 -11.98
CA ASP A 103 -11.04 9.96 -11.60
C ASP A 103 -11.77 9.32 -12.78
N GLY A 104 -12.54 8.28 -12.51
CA GLY A 104 -13.12 7.39 -13.51
C GLY A 104 -14.39 6.69 -13.06
N PRO A 105 -14.91 5.77 -13.90
CA PRO A 105 -16.17 5.09 -13.63
C PRO A 105 -16.05 4.09 -12.47
N LYS A 106 -17.19 3.78 -11.84
CA LYS A 106 -17.32 2.74 -10.81
C LYS A 106 -17.34 1.31 -11.40
N ALA A 107 -16.40 1.01 -12.29
CA ALA A 107 -16.28 -0.28 -12.94
C ALA A 107 -14.86 -0.53 -13.50
N GLY A 108 -14.55 -1.79 -13.79
CA GLY A 108 -13.36 -2.16 -14.57
C GLY A 108 -12.02 -1.85 -13.92
N GLY A 109 -11.96 -1.71 -12.58
CA GLY A 109 -10.75 -1.28 -11.87
C GLY A 109 -10.51 0.23 -11.93
N GLY A 110 -11.49 1.00 -12.42
CA GLY A 110 -11.43 2.46 -12.42
C GLY A 110 -11.32 3.05 -11.01
N LEU A 111 -10.75 4.24 -10.94
CA LEU A 111 -10.56 4.98 -9.70
C LEU A 111 -11.73 5.94 -9.49
N TYR A 112 -12.45 5.85 -8.39
CA TYR A 112 -13.53 6.76 -8.03
C TYR A 112 -13.06 7.67 -6.89
N LEU A 113 -12.63 8.88 -7.25
CA LEU A 113 -12.06 9.89 -6.37
C LEU A 113 -13.17 10.85 -5.92
N ASN A 114 -13.67 10.67 -4.71
CA ASN A 114 -14.86 11.35 -4.21
C ASN A 114 -14.69 12.88 -4.12
N GLN A 115 -13.45 13.37 -4.03
CA GLN A 115 -13.15 14.78 -3.80
C GLN A 115 -12.64 15.53 -5.04
N MET A 116 -12.72 14.89 -6.22
CA MET A 116 -12.29 15.46 -7.50
C MET A 116 -13.48 15.69 -8.43
N PRO A 117 -13.42 16.70 -9.33
CA PRO A 117 -14.32 16.75 -10.47
C PRO A 117 -14.23 15.47 -11.30
N ALA A 118 -15.35 15.05 -11.88
CA ALA A 118 -15.40 13.85 -12.70
C ALA A 118 -14.38 13.92 -13.86
N LEU A 119 -13.66 12.82 -14.11
CA LEU A 119 -12.66 12.71 -15.20
C LEU A 119 -11.48 13.70 -15.10
N SER A 120 -11.21 14.21 -13.90
CA SER A 120 -10.04 15.05 -13.63
C SER A 120 -8.91 14.26 -13.00
N ASN A 121 -7.70 14.80 -13.08
CA ASN A 121 -6.52 14.21 -12.47
C ASN A 121 -6.32 14.76 -11.07
N PHE A 122 -6.15 13.86 -10.11
CA PHE A 122 -5.46 14.16 -8.87
C PHE A 122 -3.96 14.26 -9.16
N GLU A 123 -3.40 15.43 -8.87
CA GLU A 123 -2.00 15.78 -9.07
C GLU A 123 -1.33 15.93 -7.69
N PRO A 124 -0.88 14.82 -7.06
CA PRO A 124 -0.26 14.86 -5.75
C PRO A 124 1.08 15.58 -5.77
N ASP A 125 1.33 16.32 -4.70
CA ASP A 125 2.66 16.78 -4.36
C ASP A 125 3.45 15.69 -3.61
N ILE A 126 4.76 15.92 -3.43
CA ILE A 126 5.61 15.05 -2.62
C ILE A 126 5.05 15.01 -1.18
N ASP A 127 5.03 13.80 -0.62
CA ASP A 127 4.51 13.42 0.70
C ASP A 127 2.97 13.40 0.81
N ASP A 128 2.24 13.66 -0.28
CA ASP A 128 0.81 13.44 -0.31
C ASP A 128 0.47 11.96 -0.11
N VAL A 129 -0.75 11.73 0.37
CA VAL A 129 -1.26 10.38 0.63
C VAL A 129 -2.63 10.20 0.01
N LEU A 130 -2.82 9.09 -0.71
CA LEU A 130 -4.10 8.66 -1.23
C LEU A 130 -4.38 7.23 -0.75
N ALA A 131 -5.47 7.03 -0.01
CA ALA A 131 -5.93 5.71 0.39
C ALA A 131 -7.17 5.31 -0.42
N LEU A 132 -7.14 4.13 -1.02
CA LEU A 132 -8.21 3.57 -1.83
C LEU A 132 -8.66 2.22 -1.27
N ILE A 133 -9.94 1.89 -1.42
CA ILE A 133 -10.50 0.56 -1.16
C ILE A 133 -11.14 0.01 -2.43
N ASN A 134 -10.91 -1.26 -2.75
CA ASN A 134 -11.61 -1.91 -3.83
C ASN A 134 -13.03 -2.31 -3.39
N ILE A 135 -14.02 -1.86 -4.15
CA ILE A 135 -15.42 -2.24 -4.00
C ILE A 135 -15.77 -3.26 -5.09
N GLY A 136 -15.97 -4.51 -4.66
CA GLY A 136 -16.15 -5.65 -5.55
C GLY A 136 -14.82 -6.23 -6.01
N GLY A 137 -14.83 -6.91 -7.14
CA GLY A 137 -13.65 -7.60 -7.67
C GLY A 137 -13.35 -8.94 -7.00
N ASP A 138 -12.62 -9.79 -7.72
CA ASP A 138 -12.39 -11.20 -7.37
C ASP A 138 -10.94 -11.55 -7.04
N GLY A 139 -10.00 -10.61 -7.15
CA GLY A 139 -8.58 -10.88 -6.92
C GLY A 139 -7.88 -11.64 -8.04
N LEU A 140 -8.59 -11.99 -9.12
CA LEU A 140 -8.09 -12.81 -10.23
C LEU A 140 -8.01 -12.01 -11.55
N GLY A 141 -8.42 -10.74 -11.54
CA GLY A 141 -8.36 -9.84 -12.70
C GLY A 141 -9.49 -10.03 -13.70
N ILE A 142 -10.42 -10.96 -13.45
CA ILE A 142 -11.59 -11.22 -14.31
C ILE A 142 -12.68 -10.20 -13.97
N LEU A 143 -12.95 -10.02 -12.68
CA LEU A 143 -13.77 -8.93 -12.16
C LEU A 143 -12.88 -8.01 -11.34
N ASN A 144 -12.70 -6.77 -11.78
CA ASN A 144 -11.79 -5.83 -11.12
C ASN A 144 -12.47 -4.92 -10.08
N GLY A 145 -13.81 -4.91 -10.04
CA GLY A 145 -14.54 -3.96 -9.19
C GLY A 145 -14.25 -2.50 -9.60
N TYR A 146 -14.07 -1.64 -8.61
CA TYR A 146 -13.53 -0.28 -8.75
C TYR A 146 -12.89 0.17 -7.44
N TRP A 147 -11.95 1.11 -7.52
CA TRP A 147 -11.21 1.61 -6.36
C TRP A 147 -11.80 2.92 -5.89
N LYS A 148 -12.40 2.93 -4.71
CA LYS A 148 -13.01 4.10 -4.10
C LYS A 148 -12.01 4.80 -3.18
N GLU A 149 -11.93 6.11 -3.28
CA GLU A 149 -11.20 6.93 -2.31
C GLU A 149 -11.78 6.77 -0.90
N LEU A 150 -10.93 6.38 0.05
CA LEU A 150 -11.21 6.40 1.48
C LEU A 150 -10.77 7.72 2.12
N TYR A 151 -9.58 8.17 1.73
CA TYR A 151 -8.92 9.31 2.35
C TYR A 151 -7.88 9.89 1.39
N ARG A 152 -7.69 11.20 1.48
CA ARG A 152 -6.56 11.89 0.87
C ARG A 152 -6.00 12.93 1.83
N THR A 153 -4.68 13.11 1.81
CA THR A 153 -4.02 14.27 2.38
C THR A 153 -3.38 15.04 1.24
N ILE A 154 -3.64 16.34 1.20
CA ILE A 154 -2.94 17.27 0.33
C ILE A 154 -2.04 18.08 1.26
N SER A 155 -0.74 17.99 1.03
CA SER A 155 0.26 18.72 1.79
C SER A 155 0.10 20.19 1.50
N VAL A 156 -0.30 20.95 2.51
CA VAL A 156 -0.35 22.41 2.42
C VAL A 156 1.05 22.91 2.75
N LYS A 157 1.88 23.10 1.73
CA LYS A 157 3.11 23.88 1.87
C LYS A 157 2.86 25.34 1.51
#